data_AF-A0A3E0RCJ4-F1
#
_entry.id   AF-A0A3E0RCJ4-F1
#
_cell.length_a   1.000
_cell.length_b   1.000
_cell.length_c   1.000
_cell.angle_alpha   90.00
_cell.angle_beta   90.00
_cell.angle_gamma   90.00
#
_symmetry.space_group_name_H-M   'P 1'
#
loop_
_entity.id
_entity.type
_entity.pdbx_description
1 polymer ?
#
loop_
_entity_poly.entity_id
_entity_poly.type
_entity_poly.pdbx_seq_one_letter_code
_entity_poly.pdbx_strand_id
1 'polypeptide(L)'
;MYIGRGVARGQNREIDDISSSFNGTLVDFNLRVSGIAVYPASTNQLFVSVGGVLQNPSTDYTVSGDQITFTTAPTNGLTFFAIMQGDAVDINTPADGTVTEAKLASNFTGATGGAGNHVFFLNEQNVDTDFTIPTNRNAMSAGPITIDTGITVTIPSSSSWVVI
;
A
#
# COMPACT_ATOMS: atom_id res chain seq x y z
N MET A 1 30.43 -9.37 -7.42
CA MET A 1 29.73 -8.14 -7.03
C MET A 1 28.31 -8.53 -6.67
N TYR A 2 28.00 -8.57 -5.39
CA TYR A 2 26.66 -8.93 -4.91
C TYR A 2 25.88 -7.64 -4.66
N ILE A 3 24.91 -7.36 -5.51
CA ILE A 3 23.98 -6.24 -5.39
C ILE A 3 22.68 -6.79 -4.80
N GLY A 4 22.67 -6.94 -3.47
CA GLY A 4 21.57 -7.53 -2.71
C GLY A 4 20.24 -6.77 -2.89
N ARG A 5 19.14 -7.42 -2.48
CA ARG A 5 17.76 -6.89 -2.55
C ARG A 5 17.71 -5.44 -2.06
N GLY A 6 17.26 -4.52 -2.92
CA GLY A 6 17.05 -3.12 -2.59
C GLY A 6 16.15 -2.98 -1.35
N VAL A 7 16.36 -1.91 -0.58
CA VAL A 7 15.63 -1.64 0.67
C VAL A 7 14.13 -1.89 0.48
N ALA A 8 13.59 -2.86 1.22
CA ALA A 8 12.18 -3.18 1.18
C ALA A 8 11.42 -2.05 1.89
N ARG A 9 10.99 -1.06 1.12
CA ARG A 9 10.14 0.04 1.60
C ARG A 9 8.82 -0.55 2.11
N GLY A 10 8.35 -0.11 3.27
CA GLY A 10 7.11 -0.60 3.91
C GLY A 10 7.24 -1.88 4.75
N GLN A 11 8.43 -2.44 4.97
CA GLN A 11 8.63 -3.57 5.90
C GLN A 11 9.04 -3.10 7.29
N ASN A 12 8.55 -3.78 8.32
CA ASN A 12 9.09 -3.66 9.67
C ASN A 12 10.49 -4.30 9.70
N ARG A 13 11.47 -3.59 10.27
CA ARG A 13 12.86 -4.03 10.31
C ARG A 13 13.36 -4.04 11.75
N GLU A 14 14.06 -5.10 12.13
CA GLU A 14 14.75 -5.17 13.42
C GLU A 14 16.07 -4.40 13.36
N ILE A 15 16.30 -3.56 14.36
CA ILE A 15 17.55 -2.80 14.53
C ILE A 15 18.61 -3.74 15.08
N ASP A 16 19.83 -3.61 14.55
CA ASP A 16 21.00 -4.35 15.03
C ASP A 16 21.21 -4.13 16.54
N ASP A 17 21.63 -5.18 17.24
CA ASP A 17 21.86 -5.12 18.69
C ASP A 17 22.99 -4.13 19.03
N ILE A 18 22.67 -3.14 19.87
CA ILE A 18 23.61 -2.12 20.38
C ILE A 18 24.02 -2.35 21.84
N SER A 19 23.48 -3.39 22.50
CA SER A 19 23.64 -3.63 23.94
C SER A 19 25.09 -3.84 24.38
N SER A 20 25.97 -4.32 23.48
CA SER A 20 27.40 -4.46 23.76
C SER A 20 28.10 -3.13 24.09
N SER A 21 27.48 -2.00 23.74
CA SER A 21 28.01 -0.65 24.00
C SER A 21 27.40 -0.01 25.25
N PHE A 22 26.50 -0.68 25.96
CA PHE A 22 25.87 -0.16 27.17
C PHE A 22 26.86 -0.12 28.33
N ASN A 23 27.02 1.05 28.94
CA ASN A 23 28.02 1.28 29.98
C ASN A 23 27.52 2.19 31.13
N GLY A 24 26.25 2.61 31.11
CA GLY A 24 25.66 3.50 32.10
C GLY A 24 25.99 4.99 31.92
N THR A 25 26.72 5.37 30.85
CA THR A 25 27.11 6.77 30.59
C THR A 25 26.83 7.20 29.15
N LEU A 26 27.03 6.33 28.15
CA LEU A 26 26.75 6.61 26.75
C LEU A 26 25.24 6.64 26.52
N VAL A 27 24.76 7.70 25.89
CA VAL A 27 23.35 7.92 25.56
C VAL A 27 23.06 7.81 24.08
N ASP A 28 24.07 8.01 23.23
CA ASP A 28 23.94 8.08 21.77
C ASP A 28 24.41 6.80 21.10
N PHE A 29 23.57 6.23 20.23
CA PHE A 29 23.85 4.99 19.51
C PHE A 29 23.41 5.07 18.05
N ASN A 30 24.18 4.45 17.15
CA ASN A 30 23.84 4.42 15.73
C ASN A 30 22.79 3.33 15.45
N LEU A 31 21.78 3.68 14.66
CA LEU A 31 20.72 2.81 14.18
C LEU A 31 21.16 2.15 12.88
N ARG A 32 21.21 0.82 12.90
CA ARG A 32 21.58 0.01 11.74
C ARG A 32 20.63 -1.17 11.58
N VAL A 33 20.52 -1.65 10.35
CA VAL A 33 19.86 -2.92 10.00
C VAL A 33 20.81 -3.69 9.10
N SER A 34 21.24 -4.87 9.54
CA SER A 34 22.24 -5.69 8.82
C SER A 34 23.52 -4.90 8.51
N GLY A 35 23.95 -4.04 9.44
CA GLY A 35 25.13 -3.20 9.34
C GLY A 35 24.98 -1.92 8.50
N ILE A 36 23.83 -1.68 7.89
CA ILE A 36 23.54 -0.51 7.05
C ILE A 36 22.80 0.53 7.89
N ALA A 37 23.22 1.80 7.82
CA ALA A 37 22.56 2.91 8.50
C ALA A 37 21.08 3.03 8.07
N VAL A 38 20.21 3.30 9.04
CA VAL A 38 18.78 3.51 8.81
C VAL A 38 18.34 4.83 9.43
N TYR A 39 17.38 5.48 8.79
CA TYR A 39 16.95 6.85 9.10
C TYR A 39 15.45 6.83 9.40
N PRO A 40 15.02 6.66 10.67
CA PRO A 40 13.62 6.82 11.01
C PRO A 40 13.16 8.26 10.71
N ALA A 41 11.99 8.41 10.09
CA ALA A 41 11.36 9.69 9.81
C ALA A 41 10.86 10.41 11.08
N SER A 42 10.59 9.67 12.17
CA SER A 42 10.26 10.22 13.48
C SER A 42 10.58 9.25 14.60
N THR A 43 10.68 9.74 15.85
CA THR A 43 10.90 8.90 17.04
C THR A 43 9.83 7.81 17.21
N ASN A 44 8.60 8.10 16.80
CA ASN A 44 7.44 7.21 16.93
C ASN A 44 7.49 6.03 15.94
N GLN A 45 8.39 6.06 14.96
CA GLN A 45 8.59 4.94 14.03
C GLN A 45 9.32 3.76 14.68
N LEU A 46 9.98 3.97 15.82
CA LEU A 46 10.65 2.90 16.56
C LEU A 46 9.78 2.42 17.71
N PHE A 47 9.78 1.11 17.94
CA PHE A 47 9.50 0.50 19.23
C PHE A 47 10.81 0.01 19.82
N VAL A 48 11.18 0.51 21.00
CA VAL A 48 12.48 0.23 21.63
C VAL A 48 12.26 -0.43 22.99
N SER A 49 12.98 -1.51 23.24
CA SER A 49 13.02 -2.23 24.51
C SER A 49 14.45 -2.27 25.03
N VAL A 50 14.65 -1.86 26.28
CA VAL A 50 15.94 -1.92 26.99
C VAL A 50 15.73 -2.70 28.29
N GLY A 51 16.51 -3.78 28.48
CA GLY A 51 16.35 -4.67 29.63
C GLY A 51 14.97 -5.34 29.73
N GLY A 52 14.27 -5.49 28.60
CA GLY A 52 12.90 -6.03 28.56
C GLY A 52 11.80 -5.00 28.85
N VAL A 53 12.15 -3.74 29.13
CA VAL A 53 11.19 -2.65 29.36
C VAL A 53 11.03 -1.82 28.08
N LEU A 54 9.77 -1.70 27.62
CA LEU A 54 9.41 -0.84 26.50
C LEU A 54 9.64 0.63 26.87
N GLN A 55 10.31 1.37 26.00
CA GLN A 55 10.64 2.77 26.17
C GLN A 55 9.59 3.67 25.50
N ASN A 56 9.26 4.80 26.12
CA ASN A 56 8.33 5.80 25.59
C ASN A 56 9.04 6.75 24.61
N PRO A 57 8.61 6.81 23.34
CA PRO A 57 9.15 7.75 22.36
C PRO A 57 9.08 9.19 22.85
N SER A 58 10.11 9.98 22.57
CA SER A 58 10.26 11.40 22.95
C SER A 58 10.38 11.69 24.46
N THR A 59 10.23 10.68 25.32
CA THR A 59 10.43 10.80 26.78
C THR A 59 11.66 10.02 27.22
N ASP A 60 11.74 8.74 26.84
CA ASP A 60 12.84 7.85 27.21
C ASP A 60 13.95 7.85 26.15
N TYR A 61 13.62 8.24 24.90
CA TYR A 61 14.59 8.45 23.83
C TYR A 61 14.08 9.42 22.74
N THR A 62 15.01 9.98 21.97
CA THR A 62 14.76 10.72 20.73
C THR A 62 15.54 10.10 19.57
N VAL A 63 15.20 10.46 18.33
CA VAL A 63 15.99 10.10 17.14
C VAL A 63 16.27 11.31 16.27
N SER A 64 17.47 11.32 15.68
CA SER A 64 17.90 12.32 14.70
C SER A 64 18.83 11.65 13.70
N GLY A 65 18.50 11.73 12.41
CA GLY A 65 19.26 11.02 11.37
C GLY A 65 19.27 9.51 11.62
N ASP A 66 20.46 8.91 11.70
CA ASP A 66 20.68 7.51 12.02
C ASP A 66 21.07 7.29 13.50
N GLN A 67 20.76 8.22 14.39
CA GLN A 67 21.11 8.12 15.82
C GLN A 67 19.86 8.06 16.70
N ILE A 68 19.90 7.18 17.70
CA ILE A 68 19.00 7.17 18.85
C ILE A 68 19.74 7.73 20.07
N THR A 69 19.08 8.62 20.81
CA THR A 69 19.60 9.21 22.04
C THR A 69 18.66 8.86 23.19
N PHE A 70 19.14 8.09 24.17
CA PHE A 70 18.38 7.78 25.39
C PHE A 70 18.48 8.92 26.41
N THR A 71 17.39 9.23 27.12
CA THR A 71 17.42 10.23 28.20
C THR A 71 18.08 9.70 29.47
N THR A 72 18.06 8.37 29.66
CA THR A 72 18.82 7.66 30.70
C THR A 72 19.78 6.68 30.03
N ALA A 73 21.08 6.81 30.32
CA ALA A 73 22.09 5.94 29.73
C ALA A 73 21.85 4.46 30.12
N PRO A 74 21.72 3.55 29.13
CA PRO A 74 21.54 2.13 29.41
C PRO A 74 22.73 1.55 30.20
N THR A 75 22.43 0.86 31.30
CA THR A 75 23.45 0.24 32.15
C THR A 75 24.02 -1.03 31.49
N ASN A 76 25.30 -1.32 31.76
CA ASN A 76 25.94 -2.55 31.29
C ASN A 76 25.15 -3.80 31.73
N GLY A 77 24.98 -4.76 30.82
CA GLY A 77 24.26 -6.01 31.04
C GLY A 77 22.75 -5.96 30.73
N LEU A 78 22.19 -4.80 30.38
CA LEU A 78 20.84 -4.73 29.85
C LEU A 78 20.80 -5.22 28.39
N THR A 79 19.72 -5.90 28.01
CA THR A 79 19.48 -6.32 26.63
C THR A 79 18.89 -5.19 25.80
N PHE A 80 19.02 -5.24 24.48
CA PHE A 80 18.38 -4.31 23.55
C PHE A 80 17.55 -5.07 22.52
N PHE A 81 16.38 -4.53 22.20
CA PHE A 81 15.58 -4.95 21.06
C PHE A 81 14.85 -3.74 20.51
N ALA A 82 14.88 -3.53 19.20
CA ALA A 82 14.06 -2.48 18.60
C ALA A 82 13.56 -2.87 17.21
N ILE A 83 12.33 -2.46 16.92
CA ILE A 83 11.70 -2.60 15.60
C ILE A 83 11.44 -1.21 15.04
N MET A 84 11.96 -0.95 13.85
CA MET A 84 11.56 0.17 13.01
C MET A 84 10.34 -0.23 12.18
N GLN A 85 9.25 0.49 12.36
CA GLN A 85 8.08 0.37 11.50
C GLN A 85 8.45 0.82 10.09
N GLY A 86 7.93 0.13 9.07
CA GLY A 86 8.09 0.58 7.69
C GLY A 86 7.62 2.02 7.54
N ASP A 87 8.30 2.82 6.71
CA ASP A 87 7.77 4.13 6.33
C ASP A 87 6.35 3.94 5.81
N ALA A 88 5.44 4.83 6.22
CA ALA A 88 4.15 4.97 5.58
C ALA A 88 4.40 5.36 4.12
N VAL A 89 4.54 4.36 3.24
CA VAL A 89 4.27 4.57 1.82
C VAL A 89 2.78 4.79 1.77
N ASP A 90 2.36 6.05 1.69
CA ASP A 90 0.99 6.54 1.54
C ASP A 90 -0.05 5.42 1.43
N ILE A 91 -0.71 5.09 2.55
CA ILE A 91 -1.93 4.26 2.50
C ILE A 91 -3.06 4.95 1.70
N ASN A 92 -2.78 6.14 1.14
CA ASN A 92 -3.71 6.99 0.42
C ASN A 92 -3.55 6.93 -1.11
N THR A 93 -2.56 6.21 -1.67
CA THR A 93 -2.43 6.05 -3.14
C THR A 93 -2.35 4.56 -3.50
N PRO A 94 -3.44 3.94 -3.99
CA PRO A 94 -3.38 2.62 -4.59
C PRO A 94 -2.37 2.62 -5.74
N ALA A 95 -1.51 1.60 -5.83
CA ALA A 95 -0.59 1.49 -6.96
C ALA A 95 -1.35 1.21 -8.27
N ASP A 96 -0.72 1.49 -9.42
CA ASP A 96 -1.30 1.29 -10.74
C ASP A 96 -1.84 -0.14 -10.91
N GLY A 97 -3.05 -0.26 -11.46
CA GLY A 97 -3.74 -1.53 -11.67
C GLY A 97 -4.17 -2.25 -10.39
N THR A 98 -3.93 -1.69 -9.21
CA THR A 98 -4.35 -2.31 -7.95
C THR A 98 -5.82 -2.03 -7.65
N VAL A 99 -6.41 -0.92 -8.10
CA VAL A 99 -7.87 -0.73 -8.06
C VAL A 99 -8.47 -1.45 -9.24
N THR A 100 -8.90 -2.68 -8.98
CA THR A 100 -9.69 -3.45 -9.93
C THR A 100 -11.17 -3.15 -9.70
N GLU A 101 -12.02 -3.57 -10.64
CA GLU A 101 -13.47 -3.53 -10.47
C GLU A 101 -13.94 -4.16 -9.14
N ALA A 102 -13.22 -5.16 -8.62
CA ALA A 102 -13.50 -5.82 -7.33
C ALA A 102 -13.21 -4.96 -6.08
N LYS A 103 -12.48 -3.86 -6.25
CA LYS A 103 -12.23 -2.88 -5.19
C LYS A 103 -13.21 -1.71 -5.22
N LEU A 104 -14.08 -1.66 -6.24
CA LEU A 104 -15.16 -0.69 -6.35
C LEU A 104 -16.43 -1.34 -5.79
N ALA A 105 -17.14 -0.64 -4.90
CA ALA A 105 -18.42 -1.14 -4.35
C ALA A 105 -19.45 -1.32 -5.49
N SER A 106 -20.35 -2.30 -5.34
CA SER A 106 -21.26 -2.84 -6.38
C SER A 106 -22.25 -1.85 -7.03
N ASN A 107 -22.18 -0.56 -6.72
CA ASN A 107 -23.13 0.45 -7.20
C ASN A 107 -22.74 1.07 -8.55
N PHE A 108 -21.81 0.44 -9.28
CA PHE A 108 -21.26 1.00 -10.52
C PHE A 108 -22.00 0.58 -11.81
N THR A 109 -22.99 -0.31 -11.74
CA THR A 109 -23.77 -0.79 -12.92
C THR A 109 -25.25 -0.41 -12.92
N GLY A 110 -25.62 0.57 -12.09
CA GLY A 110 -26.55 1.62 -12.51
C GLY A 110 -27.98 1.57 -11.99
N ALA A 111 -28.66 0.43 -11.83
CA ALA A 111 -30.05 0.50 -11.35
C ALA A 111 -30.09 0.67 -9.84
N THR A 112 -30.68 1.76 -9.34
CA THR A 112 -30.93 1.96 -7.90
C THR A 112 -32.43 2.09 -7.66
N GLY A 113 -32.97 1.31 -6.73
CA GLY A 113 -34.37 1.29 -6.31
C GLY A 113 -34.54 1.64 -4.83
N GLY A 114 -35.79 1.68 -4.36
CA GLY A 114 -36.10 1.93 -2.95
C GLY A 114 -35.33 0.99 -2.01
N ALA A 115 -34.76 1.54 -0.93
CA ALA A 115 -33.87 0.86 0.01
C ALA A 115 -32.53 0.34 -0.56
N GLY A 116 -32.00 0.94 -1.63
CA GLY A 116 -30.69 0.57 -2.20
C GLY A 116 -30.74 -0.73 -3.00
N ASN A 117 -31.89 -1.01 -3.62
CA ASN A 117 -32.09 -2.23 -4.39
C ASN A 117 -31.51 -2.08 -5.81
N HIS A 118 -30.65 -3.00 -6.23
CA HIS A 118 -29.99 -2.96 -7.53
C HIS A 118 -30.46 -4.14 -8.40
N VAL A 119 -31.67 -4.02 -8.97
CA VAL A 119 -32.37 -5.14 -9.65
C VAL A 119 -31.98 -5.29 -11.12
N PHE A 120 -31.47 -4.24 -11.76
CA PHE A 120 -31.23 -4.22 -13.20
C PHE A 120 -29.77 -3.88 -13.53
N PHE A 121 -29.25 -4.53 -14.57
CA PHE A 121 -28.02 -4.13 -15.23
C PHE A 121 -28.35 -3.10 -16.30
N LEU A 122 -27.69 -1.95 -16.29
CA LEU A 122 -27.87 -0.92 -17.30
C LEU A 122 -26.75 -1.00 -18.32
N ASN A 123 -27.13 -1.13 -19.59
CA ASN A 123 -26.29 -0.70 -20.70
C ASN A 123 -26.71 0.71 -21.13
N GLU A 124 -25.80 1.42 -21.77
CA GLU A 124 -26.14 2.66 -22.46
C GLU A 124 -27.02 2.36 -23.68
N GLN A 125 -27.89 3.31 -24.03
CA GLN A 125 -28.77 3.20 -25.20
C GLN A 125 -28.06 3.56 -26.51
N ASN A 126 -26.86 4.13 -26.43
CA ASN A 126 -26.08 4.53 -27.58
C ASN A 126 -24.70 3.87 -27.50
N VAL A 127 -24.18 3.44 -28.64
CA VAL A 127 -22.74 3.21 -28.82
C VAL A 127 -22.19 4.45 -29.50
N ASP A 128 -21.58 5.30 -28.69
CA ASP A 128 -21.11 6.65 -29.04
C ASP A 128 -19.61 6.69 -29.41
N THR A 129 -18.92 5.56 -29.28
CA THR A 129 -17.50 5.38 -29.54
C THR A 129 -17.21 4.06 -30.24
N ASP A 130 -16.13 4.00 -31.01
CA ASP A 130 -15.73 2.78 -31.72
C ASP A 130 -15.50 1.66 -30.72
N PHE A 131 -16.40 0.69 -30.76
CA PHE A 131 -16.31 -0.44 -29.88
C PHE A 131 -15.87 -1.63 -30.70
N THR A 132 -14.67 -2.12 -30.40
CA THR A 132 -14.29 -3.45 -30.86
C THR A 132 -14.72 -4.40 -29.78
N ILE A 133 -15.70 -5.24 -30.10
CA ILE A 133 -15.91 -6.44 -29.31
C ILE A 133 -14.60 -7.22 -29.42
N PRO A 134 -13.88 -7.47 -28.31
CA PRO A 134 -12.61 -8.16 -28.38
C PRO A 134 -12.80 -9.50 -29.09
N THR A 135 -11.81 -9.93 -29.86
CA THR A 135 -11.92 -11.18 -30.63
C THR A 135 -12.38 -12.33 -29.74
N ASN A 136 -13.32 -13.11 -30.26
CA ASN A 136 -13.93 -14.24 -29.55
C ASN A 136 -14.76 -13.86 -28.31
N ARG A 137 -15.19 -12.60 -28.18
CA ARG A 137 -16.22 -12.19 -27.21
C ARG A 137 -17.52 -11.86 -27.93
N ASN A 138 -18.64 -11.99 -27.23
CA ASN A 138 -19.93 -11.49 -27.69
C ASN A 138 -20.36 -10.33 -26.79
N ALA A 139 -21.22 -9.47 -27.31
CA ALA A 139 -21.82 -8.39 -26.54
C ALA A 139 -23.34 -8.52 -26.53
N MET A 140 -23.97 -8.01 -25.48
CA MET A 140 -25.42 -7.87 -25.39
C MET A 140 -25.78 -6.49 -24.85
N SER A 141 -26.90 -5.97 -25.32
CA SER A 141 -27.47 -4.70 -24.88
C SER A 141 -28.98 -4.78 -24.98
N ALA A 142 -29.69 -4.12 -24.07
CA ALA A 142 -31.13 -4.11 -24.02
C ALA A 142 -31.71 -2.80 -24.56
N GLY A 143 -32.86 -2.90 -25.23
CA GLY A 143 -33.58 -1.79 -25.83
C GLY A 143 -33.05 -1.39 -27.20
N PRO A 144 -33.68 -0.43 -27.88
CA PRO A 144 -33.12 0.11 -29.11
C PRO A 144 -31.72 0.66 -28.81
N ILE A 145 -30.72 0.15 -29.52
CA ILE A 145 -29.38 0.71 -29.48
C ILE A 145 -29.14 1.50 -30.74
N THR A 146 -28.80 2.77 -30.54
CA THR A 146 -28.36 3.63 -31.62
C THR A 146 -26.84 3.53 -31.73
N ILE A 147 -26.35 3.23 -32.92
CA ILE A 147 -24.95 3.49 -33.25
C ILE A 147 -24.93 4.86 -33.86
N ASP A 148 -24.20 5.79 -33.24
CA ASP A 148 -24.20 7.16 -33.69
C ASP A 148 -23.55 7.30 -35.08
N THR A 149 -23.91 8.35 -35.80
CA THR A 149 -23.46 8.53 -37.19
C THR A 149 -21.92 8.59 -37.25
N GLY A 150 -21.32 7.69 -38.03
CA GLY A 150 -19.87 7.63 -38.22
C GLY A 150 -19.12 6.77 -37.19
N ILE A 151 -19.80 6.15 -36.21
CA ILE A 151 -19.21 5.20 -35.26
C ILE A 151 -19.24 3.77 -35.82
N THR A 152 -18.17 3.02 -35.56
CA THR A 152 -18.03 1.63 -35.97
C THR A 152 -18.03 0.70 -34.77
N VAL A 153 -19.05 -0.14 -34.68
CA VAL A 153 -19.00 -1.32 -33.82
C VAL A 153 -18.38 -2.46 -34.61
N THR A 154 -17.13 -2.76 -34.31
CA THR A 154 -16.43 -3.88 -34.92
C THR A 154 -16.83 -5.15 -34.21
N ILE A 155 -17.54 -6.00 -34.94
CA ILE A 155 -17.88 -7.36 -34.53
C ILE A 155 -16.96 -8.29 -35.32
N PRO A 156 -15.89 -8.84 -34.72
CA PRO A 156 -15.06 -9.84 -35.37
C PRO A 156 -15.91 -10.99 -35.91
N SER A 157 -15.46 -11.68 -36.97
CA SER A 157 -16.21 -12.83 -37.54
C SER A 157 -16.46 -13.97 -36.55
N SER A 158 -15.68 -14.00 -35.46
CA SER A 158 -15.84 -14.92 -34.34
C SER A 158 -16.73 -14.40 -33.21
N SER A 159 -17.43 -13.28 -33.43
CA SER A 159 -18.21 -12.55 -32.43
C SER A 159 -19.63 -12.27 -32.92
N SER A 160 -20.51 -11.96 -31.97
CA SER A 160 -21.87 -11.50 -32.23
C SER A 160 -22.26 -10.43 -31.23
N TRP A 161 -23.02 -9.44 -31.69
CA TRP A 161 -23.69 -8.49 -30.83
C TRP A 161 -25.19 -8.68 -30.96
N VAL A 162 -25.87 -8.90 -29.84
CA VAL A 162 -27.32 -9.10 -29.80
C VAL A 162 -27.96 -7.96 -29.05
N VAL A 163 -28.98 -7.36 -29.67
CA VAL A 163 -29.84 -6.36 -29.05
C VAL A 163 -31.17 -7.02 -28.71
N ILE A 164 -31.58 -6.95 -27.44
CA ILE A 164 -32.79 -7.59 -26.89
C ILE A 164 -33.87 -6.59 -26.52
#